data_AF-A0A7J2MNC9-F1
#
_entry.id   AF-A0A7J2MNC9-F1
#
_cell.length_a   1.000
_cell.length_b   1.000
_cell.length_c   1.000
_cell.angle_alpha   90.00
_cell.angle_beta   90.00
_cell.angle_gamma   90.00
#
_symmetry.space_group_name_H-M   'P 1'
#
loop_
_entity.id
_entity.type
_entity.pdbx_description
1 polymer ?
#
loop_
_entity_poly.entity_id
_entity_poly.type
_entity_poly.pdbx_seq_one_letter_code
_entity_poly.pdbx_strand_id
1 'polypeptide(L)'
;MKIIVHGGAWAIPDNAVEDHLKGVTQAVKKGLKEKNALDAVEKAINTMENDPTFDAGYGSFLNANGEIELDAIIAENSNFGAVAGVSKVRNPISLAKKILRDNEVNFIICRGAEDYAEKNGVPLCDPKELIME
;
A
#
# COMPACT_ATOMS: atom_id res chain seq x y z
N MET A 1 13.81 -17.67 1.77
CA MET A 1 12.60 -17.00 1.27
C MET A 1 12.87 -16.47 -0.13
N LYS A 2 11.87 -16.46 -1.00
CA LYS A 2 11.92 -15.76 -2.30
C LYS A 2 10.77 -14.76 -2.32
N ILE A 3 10.98 -13.59 -2.89
CA ILE A 3 9.96 -12.54 -3.05
C ILE A 3 10.00 -12.04 -4.49
N ILE A 4 8.84 -11.72 -5.04
CA ILE A 4 8.67 -11.07 -6.33
C ILE A 4 7.80 -9.85 -6.09
N VAL A 5 8.15 -8.73 -6.74
CA VAL A 5 7.47 -7.44 -6.60
C VAL A 5 7.28 -6.86 -8.01
N HIS A 6 6.16 -6.17 -8.24
CA HIS A 6 5.95 -5.36 -9.45
C HIS A 6 5.55 -3.94 -9.05
N GLY A 7 5.90 -2.96 -9.89
CA GLY A 7 5.57 -1.54 -9.72
C GLY A 7 4.50 -1.00 -10.67
N GLY A 8 3.78 -1.90 -11.35
CA GLY A 8 2.82 -1.54 -12.40
C GLY A 8 3.34 -1.89 -13.79
N ALA A 9 2.44 -2.08 -14.75
CA ALA A 9 2.76 -2.50 -16.11
C ALA A 9 2.11 -1.54 -17.11
N TRP A 10 2.94 -0.71 -17.76
CA TRP A 10 2.51 0.28 -18.73
C TRP A 10 3.68 0.67 -19.64
N ALA A 11 3.47 1.64 -20.55
CA ALA A 11 4.52 2.17 -21.43
C ALA A 11 5.47 3.11 -20.66
N ILE A 12 6.25 2.55 -19.73
CA ILE A 12 7.20 3.30 -18.88
C ILE A 12 8.20 4.04 -19.80
N PRO A 13 8.31 5.37 -19.71
CA PRO A 13 9.24 6.13 -20.53
C PRO A 13 10.68 5.92 -20.07
N ASP A 14 11.63 6.03 -21.00
CA ASP A 14 13.06 5.73 -20.74
C ASP A 14 13.63 6.49 -19.53
N ASN A 15 13.20 7.74 -19.32
CA ASN A 15 13.64 8.57 -18.20
C ASN A 15 13.11 8.13 -16.83
N ALA A 16 12.08 7.28 -16.78
CA ALA A 16 11.50 6.76 -15.54
C ALA A 16 11.97 5.33 -15.21
N VAL A 17 12.59 4.62 -16.16
CA VAL A 17 12.99 3.21 -16.00
C VAL A 17 13.94 3.02 -14.81
N GLU A 18 14.92 3.91 -14.66
CA GLU A 18 15.91 3.78 -13.59
C GLU A 18 15.29 3.87 -12.19
N ASP A 19 14.37 4.81 -11.98
CA ASP A 19 13.70 5.00 -10.70
C ASP A 19 12.78 3.82 -10.38
N HIS A 20 12.04 3.31 -11.38
CA HIS A 20 11.21 2.11 -11.20
C HIS A 20 12.07 0.89 -10.81
N LEU A 21 13.21 0.68 -11.47
CA LEU A 21 14.14 -0.41 -11.14
C LEU A 21 14.72 -0.26 -9.74
N LYS A 22 15.10 0.97 -9.34
CA LYS A 22 15.58 1.26 -7.98
C LYS A 22 14.49 0.97 -6.95
N GLY A 23 13.27 1.46 -7.16
CA GLY A 23 12.15 1.31 -6.22
C GLY A 23 11.80 -0.16 -5.97
N VAL A 24 11.59 -0.97 -7.02
CA VAL A 24 11.29 -2.41 -6.86
C VAL A 24 12.45 -3.17 -6.23
N THR A 25 13.70 -2.80 -6.55
CA THR A 25 14.89 -3.38 -5.92
C THR A 25 14.95 -3.07 -4.42
N GLN A 26 14.61 -1.85 -4.02
CA GLN A 26 14.55 -1.48 -2.60
C GLN A 26 13.41 -2.20 -1.87
N ALA A 27 12.25 -2.33 -2.49
CA ALA A 27 11.12 -3.09 -1.94
C ALA A 27 11.50 -4.55 -1.67
N VAL A 28 12.13 -5.22 -2.64
CA VAL A 28 12.66 -6.59 -2.49
C VAL A 28 13.69 -6.65 -1.35
N LYS A 29 14.67 -5.74 -1.33
CA LYS A 29 15.72 -5.71 -0.29
C LYS A 29 15.15 -5.52 1.11
N LYS A 30 14.14 -4.67 1.28
CA LYS A 30 13.49 -4.44 2.57
C LYS A 30 12.63 -5.63 2.98
N GLY A 31 11.83 -6.19 2.06
CA GLY A 31 11.01 -7.38 2.33
C GLY A 31 11.84 -8.61 2.71
N LEU A 32 12.99 -8.84 2.07
CA LEU A 32 13.88 -9.97 2.37
C LEU A 32 14.52 -9.93 3.76
N LYS A 33 14.46 -8.80 4.49
CA LYS A 33 14.93 -8.71 5.88
C LYS A 33 13.95 -9.30 6.89
N GLU A 34 12.69 -9.45 6.49
CA GLU A 34 11.64 -10.00 7.34
C GLU A 34 11.73 -11.53 7.44
N LYS A 35 11.18 -12.09 8.52
CA LYS A 35 11.33 -13.52 8.85
C LYS A 35 10.23 -14.41 8.26
N ASN A 36 9.06 -13.85 7.96
CA ASN A 36 7.92 -14.58 7.41
C ASN A 36 7.37 -13.89 6.16
N ALA A 37 6.60 -14.64 5.37
CA ALA A 37 6.09 -14.17 4.08
C ALA A 37 5.17 -12.95 4.22
N LEU A 38 4.28 -12.93 5.23
CA LEU A 38 3.32 -11.85 5.40
C LEU A 38 4.00 -10.52 5.75
N ASP A 39 4.95 -10.54 6.69
CA ASP A 39 5.74 -9.36 7.05
C ASP A 39 6.60 -8.92 5.87
N ALA A 40 7.18 -9.86 5.12
CA ALA A 40 7.99 -9.56 3.95
C ALA A 40 7.22 -8.83 2.85
N VAL A 41 6.00 -9.27 2.53
CA VAL A 41 5.17 -8.60 1.50
C VAL A 41 4.65 -7.27 2.01
N GLU A 42 4.20 -7.16 3.26
CA GLU A 42 3.81 -5.88 3.85
C GLU A 42 4.97 -4.88 3.79
N LYS A 43 6.19 -5.30 4.16
CA LYS A 43 7.35 -4.41 4.16
C LYS A 43 7.76 -3.98 2.75
N ALA A 44 7.65 -4.88 1.77
CA ALA A 44 7.92 -4.56 0.37
C ALA A 44 6.90 -3.53 -0.16
N ILE A 45 5.61 -3.76 0.06
CA ILE A 45 4.56 -2.84 -0.43
C ILE A 45 4.60 -1.50 0.32
N ASN A 46 4.80 -1.48 1.64
CA ASN A 46 5.04 -0.24 2.41
C ASN A 46 6.22 0.58 1.85
N THR A 47 7.23 -0.08 1.31
CA THR A 47 8.36 0.62 0.68
C THR A 47 7.92 1.32 -0.58
N MET A 48 7.04 0.69 -1.36
CA MET A 48 6.51 1.24 -2.61
C MET A 48 5.45 2.31 -2.37
N GLU A 49 4.57 2.12 -1.38
CA GLU A 49 3.56 3.13 -0.97
C GLU A 49 4.19 4.43 -0.44
N ASN A 50 5.46 4.41 -0.08
CA ASN A 50 6.21 5.58 0.35
C ASN A 50 7.18 6.09 -0.72
N ASP A 51 7.19 5.49 -1.91
CA ASP A 51 8.05 5.85 -3.03
C ASP A 51 7.18 6.47 -4.14
N PRO A 52 7.32 7.79 -4.40
CA PRO A 52 6.47 8.52 -5.35
C PRO A 52 6.58 8.03 -6.79
N THR A 53 7.54 7.14 -7.08
CA THR A 53 7.67 6.48 -8.38
C THR A 53 6.45 5.62 -8.72
N PHE A 54 5.72 5.12 -7.71
CA PHE A 54 4.63 4.18 -7.88
C PHE A 54 3.27 4.79 -7.56
N ASP A 55 2.25 4.39 -8.33
CA ASP A 55 0.85 4.73 -8.07
C ASP A 55 0.30 3.87 -6.92
N ALA A 56 0.75 4.15 -5.70
CA ALA A 56 0.26 3.57 -4.46
C ALA A 56 0.64 4.47 -3.28
N GLY A 57 -0.28 4.74 -2.36
CA GLY A 57 0.02 5.55 -1.17
C GLY A 57 0.43 6.98 -1.54
N TYR A 58 1.63 7.38 -1.16
CA TYR A 58 2.22 8.66 -1.57
C TYR A 58 2.70 8.58 -3.03
N GLY A 59 2.19 9.47 -3.88
CA GLY A 59 2.43 9.42 -5.33
C GLY A 59 1.27 8.83 -6.14
N SER A 60 0.17 8.49 -5.47
CA SER A 60 -1.02 7.97 -6.15
C SER A 60 -1.67 8.99 -7.08
N PHE A 61 -2.26 8.46 -8.14
CA PHE A 61 -2.99 9.26 -9.11
C PHE A 61 -4.31 9.76 -8.53
N LEU A 62 -4.71 10.94 -9.00
CA LEU A 62 -5.97 11.55 -8.61
C LEU A 62 -7.13 10.92 -9.39
N ASN A 63 -8.26 10.74 -8.72
CA ASN A 63 -9.52 10.39 -9.38
C ASN A 63 -10.07 11.55 -10.22
N ALA A 64 -11.24 11.37 -10.84
CA ALA A 64 -11.87 12.39 -11.70
C ALA A 64 -12.22 13.71 -10.98
N ASN A 65 -12.30 13.71 -9.64
CA ASN A 65 -12.55 14.88 -8.82
C ASN A 65 -11.27 15.56 -8.31
N GLY A 66 -10.10 15.02 -8.64
CA GLY A 66 -8.83 15.52 -8.10
C GLY A 66 -8.53 15.02 -6.68
N GLU A 67 -9.12 13.90 -6.26
CA GLU A 67 -8.99 13.35 -4.90
C GLU A 67 -8.19 12.03 -4.91
N ILE A 68 -7.55 11.72 -3.78
CA ILE A 68 -6.86 10.44 -3.56
C ILE A 68 -7.85 9.43 -2.98
N GLU A 69 -7.95 8.27 -3.62
CA GLU A 69 -8.68 7.10 -3.14
C GLU A 69 -7.80 5.86 -3.35
N LEU A 70 -7.48 5.18 -2.25
CA LEU A 70 -6.51 4.09 -2.24
C LEU A 70 -7.17 2.76 -1.89
N ASP A 71 -6.67 1.71 -2.52
CA ASP A 71 -7.09 0.32 -2.31
C ASP A 71 -5.88 -0.54 -1.95
N ALA A 72 -6.05 -1.51 -1.07
CA ALA A 72 -5.03 -2.51 -0.79
C ALA A 72 -5.63 -3.82 -0.26
N ILE A 73 -4.96 -4.93 -0.58
CA ILE A 73 -5.32 -6.26 -0.10
C ILE A 73 -4.05 -7.04 0.26
N ILE A 74 -4.13 -7.82 1.33
CA ILE A 74 -3.09 -8.76 1.73
C ILE A 74 -3.73 -10.07 2.18
N ALA A 75 -3.11 -11.19 1.81
CA ALA A 75 -3.66 -12.52 2.04
C ALA A 75 -2.62 -13.46 2.67
N GLU A 76 -3.11 -14.40 3.48
CA GLU A 76 -2.35 -15.49 4.06
C GLU A 76 -3.19 -16.77 4.00
N ASN A 77 -2.72 -17.78 3.27
CA ASN A 77 -3.47 -19.01 2.98
C ASN A 77 -4.83 -18.73 2.32
N SER A 78 -5.93 -19.09 2.99
CA SER A 78 -7.30 -18.86 2.52
C SER A 78 -7.96 -17.62 3.11
N ASN A 79 -7.22 -16.80 3.88
CA ASN A 79 -7.76 -15.60 4.52
C ASN A 79 -7.14 -14.32 3.93
N PHE A 80 -7.85 -13.21 4.04
CA PHE A 80 -7.40 -11.91 3.55
C PHE A 80 -7.94 -10.76 4.39
N GLY A 81 -7.25 -9.63 4.32
CA GLY A 81 -7.72 -8.34 4.79
C GLY A 81 -7.55 -7.33 3.66
N ALA A 82 -8.52 -6.43 3.52
CA ALA A 82 -8.57 -5.48 2.43
C ALA A 82 -9.20 -4.16 2.86
N VAL A 83 -8.79 -3.09 2.17
CA VAL A 83 -9.41 -1.78 2.19
C VAL A 83 -9.62 -1.25 0.78
N ALA A 84 -10.64 -0.42 0.59
CA ALA A 84 -10.85 0.30 -0.66
C ALA A 84 -11.40 1.70 -0.43
N GLY A 85 -11.06 2.63 -1.30
CA GLY A 85 -11.51 4.03 -1.25
C GLY A 85 -11.08 4.77 0.02
N VAL A 86 -9.92 4.42 0.61
CA VAL A 86 -9.39 5.17 1.76
C VAL A 86 -8.62 6.39 1.27
N SER A 87 -8.79 7.53 1.93
CA SER A 87 -8.17 8.80 1.53
C SER A 87 -7.16 9.31 2.56
N LYS A 88 -7.27 8.84 3.82
CA LYS A 88 -6.50 9.33 4.96
C LYS A 88 -5.49 8.33 5.51
N VAL A 89 -5.20 7.25 4.78
CA VAL A 89 -4.32 6.18 5.25
C VAL A 89 -3.07 6.17 4.39
N ARG A 90 -1.93 6.57 4.96
CA ARG A 90 -0.66 6.65 4.24
C ARG A 90 -0.19 5.31 3.68
N ASN A 91 -0.44 4.24 4.43
CA ASN A 91 -0.03 2.89 4.09
C ASN A 91 -1.21 1.92 4.13
N PRO A 92 -2.05 1.89 3.08
CA PRO A 92 -3.22 1.02 2.99
C PRO A 92 -2.92 -0.47 3.22
N ILE A 93 -1.75 -0.97 2.78
CA ILE A 93 -1.38 -2.39 2.98
C ILE A 93 -1.26 -2.78 4.46
N SER A 94 -0.78 -1.87 5.31
CA SER A 94 -0.67 -2.14 6.75
C SER A 94 -2.04 -2.14 7.43
N LEU A 95 -2.97 -1.31 6.97
CA LEU A 95 -4.36 -1.37 7.42
C LEU A 95 -5.03 -2.68 6.98
N ALA A 96 -4.83 -3.09 5.73
CA ALA A 96 -5.30 -4.38 5.22
C ALA A 96 -4.74 -5.55 6.03
N LYS A 97 -3.45 -5.52 6.40
CA LYS A 97 -2.83 -6.56 7.25
C LYS A 97 -3.44 -6.59 8.64
N LYS A 98 -3.75 -5.43 9.20
CA LYS A 98 -4.41 -5.36 10.50
C LYS A 98 -5.79 -6.00 10.46
N ILE A 99 -6.58 -5.73 9.42
CA ILE A 99 -7.89 -6.38 9.20
C ILE A 99 -7.72 -7.91 9.11
N LEU A 100 -6.74 -8.39 8.33
CA LEU A 100 -6.41 -9.82 8.24
C LEU A 100 -6.08 -10.44 9.61
N ARG A 101 -5.33 -9.73 10.47
CA ARG A 101 -4.90 -10.23 11.78
C ARG A 101 -5.99 -10.19 12.84
N ASP A 102 -6.86 -9.18 12.80
CA ASP A 102 -8.00 -9.07 13.72
C ASP A 102 -9.06 -10.15 13.40
N ASN A 103 -9.21 -10.54 12.13
CA ASN A 103 -10.01 -11.69 11.67
C ASN A 103 -11.50 -11.63 12.09
N GLU A 104 -12.06 -10.43 12.24
CA GLU A 104 -13.49 -10.20 12.50
C GLU A 104 -14.27 -9.93 11.21
N VAL A 105 -13.62 -9.24 10.27
CA VAL A 105 -14.11 -8.89 8.93
C VAL A 105 -12.92 -8.92 7.97
N ASN A 106 -13.16 -9.12 6.68
CA ASN A 106 -12.08 -9.24 5.69
C ASN A 106 -11.94 -8.03 4.77
N PHE A 107 -12.98 -7.19 4.63
CA PHE A 107 -12.97 -6.08 3.69
C PHE A 107 -13.78 -4.92 4.25
N ILE A 108 -13.14 -3.76 4.40
CA ILE A 108 -13.78 -2.53 4.90
C ILE A 108 -13.49 -1.41 3.89
N ILE A 109 -14.47 -0.58 3.57
CA ILE A 109 -14.34 0.43 2.50
C ILE A 109 -14.64 1.84 2.99
N CYS A 110 -14.07 2.82 2.29
CA CYS A 110 -14.29 4.25 2.44
C CYS A 110 -14.14 4.70 3.91
N ARG A 111 -15.04 5.57 4.37
CA ARG A 111 -15.07 6.07 5.75
C ARG A 111 -15.06 4.95 6.80
N GLY A 112 -15.69 3.80 6.53
CA GLY A 112 -15.70 2.69 7.48
C GLY A 112 -14.29 2.15 7.77
N ALA A 113 -13.40 2.17 6.77
CA ALA A 113 -12.02 1.74 6.94
C ALA A 113 -11.19 2.78 7.70
N GLU A 114 -11.46 4.07 7.49
CA GLU A 114 -10.82 5.18 8.23
C GLU A 114 -11.26 5.18 9.71
N ASP A 115 -12.55 4.99 9.98
CA ASP A 115 -13.08 4.86 11.35
C ASP A 115 -12.48 3.63 12.05
N TYR A 116 -12.31 2.51 11.33
CA TYR A 116 -11.63 1.32 11.84
C TYR A 116 -10.14 1.59 12.11
N ALA A 117 -9.44 2.31 11.24
CA ALA A 117 -8.05 2.70 11.44
C ALA A 117 -7.89 3.51 12.73
N GLU A 118 -8.69 4.55 12.91
CA GLU A 118 -8.65 5.46 14.06
C GLU A 118 -8.96 4.71 15.38
N LYS A 119 -10.04 3.91 15.41
CA LYS A 119 -10.41 3.08 16.56
C LYS A 119 -9.29 2.13 17.00
N ASN A 120 -8.47 1.68 16.06
CA ASN A 120 -7.41 0.75 16.34
C ASN A 120 -6.00 1.37 16.33
N GLY A 121 -5.89 2.69 16.44
CA GLY A 121 -4.60 3.38 16.62
C GLY A 121 -3.71 3.40 15.37
N VAL A 122 -4.28 3.20 14.18
CA VAL A 122 -3.57 3.44 12.92
C VAL A 122 -3.67 4.94 12.62
N PRO A 123 -2.53 5.66 12.51
CA PRO A 123 -2.55 7.10 12.26
C PRO A 123 -3.21 7.44 10.92
N LEU A 124 -4.09 8.44 10.96
CA LEU A 124 -4.61 9.09 9.77
C LEU A 124 -3.68 10.24 9.35
N CYS A 125 -3.66 10.56 8.06
CA CYS A 125 -2.92 11.68 7.48
C CYS A 125 -3.86 12.64 6.75
N ASP A 126 -3.42 13.88 6.50
CA ASP A 126 -4.10 14.76 5.56
C ASP A 126 -3.94 14.18 4.13
N PRO A 127 -5.02 13.99 3.35
CA PRO A 127 -4.92 13.49 1.98
C PRO A 127 -3.93 14.27 1.11
N LYS A 128 -3.69 15.56 1.40
CA LYS A 128 -2.70 16.38 0.71
C LYS A 128 -1.27 15.88 0.87
N GLU A 129 -0.95 15.18 1.95
CA GLU A 129 0.37 14.57 2.17
C GLU A 129 0.65 13.38 1.23
N LEU A 130 -0.37 12.91 0.51
CA LEU A 130 -0.27 11.80 -0.44
C LEU A 130 -0.08 12.27 -1.89
N ILE A 131 -0.28 13.56 -2.15
CA ILE A 131 -0.18 14.18 -3.46
C ILE A 131 1.25 14.69 -3.68
N MET A 132 1.84 14.40 -4.84
CA MET A 132 3.11 14.99 -5.26
C MET A 132 2.90 16.40 -5.82
N GLU A 133 3.82 17.31 -5.50
CA GLU A 133 3.88 18.66 -6.10
C GLU A 133 4.37 18.63 -7.56
#